data_AF-A0A956RZ29-F1
#
_entry.id   AF-A0A956RZ29-F1
#
_cell.length_a   1.000
_cell.length_b   1.000
_cell.length_c   1.000
_cell.angle_alpha   90.00
_cell.angle_beta   90.00
_cell.angle_gamma   90.00
#
_symmetry.space_group_name_H-M   'P 1'
#
loop_
_entity.id
_entity.type
_entity.pdbx_description
1 polymer ?
#
loop_
_entity_poly.entity_id
_entity_poly.type
_entity_poly.pdbx_seq_one_letter_code
_entity_poly.pdbx_strand_id
1 'polypeptide(L)'
;MARRTIVSGAWMIAALAACGDPAQVESDLTETTTTEHYAFHFAAGDSVDVEWQEAFHAWVSAELEITEPRRLEYFKYRDRAHLASITGRSTNGFAEPGTLRFHTIWPIDNHEGVHTLVLLHLGHPPALFNEGVAVAHQTDPFAGDLVARWSGQDIHDLARTFLRQRRIPALTALLRSPDFFSHSDAITYPTAGSFVRWLLDRYGLGAFRALLAGASFDDPAETTRQRFQTAYGMPLEDAWTAWQSWLEMEGS
;
A
#
# COMPACT_ATOMS: atom_id res chain seq x y z
N MET A 1 -15.01 -41.10 25.25
CA MET A 1 -14.39 -41.02 23.90
C MET A 1 -15.24 -40.11 23.03
N ALA A 2 -14.93 -38.81 23.00
CA ALA A 2 -15.67 -37.82 22.22
C ALA A 2 -14.93 -37.55 20.90
N ARG A 3 -15.59 -37.86 19.78
CA ARG A 3 -15.10 -37.55 18.43
C ARG A 3 -15.23 -36.05 18.20
N ARG A 4 -14.10 -35.37 17.95
CA ARG A 4 -14.07 -34.00 17.45
C ARG A 4 -14.29 -34.04 15.93
N THR A 5 -15.41 -33.47 15.50
CA THR A 5 -15.70 -33.19 14.09
C THR A 5 -14.84 -31.99 13.66
N ILE A 6 -13.97 -32.20 12.67
CA ILE A 6 -13.24 -31.13 11.99
C ILE A 6 -14.20 -30.58 10.93
N VAL A 7 -14.62 -29.32 11.09
CA VAL A 7 -15.32 -28.58 10.06
C VAL A 7 -14.27 -27.83 9.25
N SER A 8 -13.92 -28.38 8.08
CA SER A 8 -13.10 -27.70 7.08
C SER A 8 -13.96 -26.64 6.40
N GLY A 9 -13.76 -25.37 6.76
CA GLY A 9 -14.33 -24.23 6.04
C GLY A 9 -13.54 -23.97 4.77
N ALA A 10 -14.08 -24.39 3.63
CA ALA A 10 -13.57 -24.00 2.32
C ALA A 10 -13.97 -22.53 2.06
N TRP A 11 -13.00 -21.62 2.09
CA TRP A 11 -13.18 -20.26 1.59
C TRP A 11 -13.06 -20.28 0.08
N MET A 12 -14.20 -20.31 -0.61
CA MET A 12 -14.29 -19.94 -2.02
C MET A 12 -14.00 -18.44 -2.13
N ILE A 13 -12.83 -18.09 -2.64
CA ILE A 13 -12.60 -16.76 -3.22
C ILE A 13 -13.44 -16.73 -4.50
N ALA A 14 -14.63 -16.13 -4.40
CA ALA A 14 -15.39 -15.76 -5.57
C ALA A 14 -14.61 -14.63 -6.27
N ALA A 15 -13.89 -14.98 -7.34
CA ALA A 15 -13.52 -14.01 -8.36
C ALA A 15 -14.81 -13.54 -9.03
N LEU A 16 -15.49 -12.58 -8.39
CA LEU A 16 -16.51 -11.79 -9.06
C LEU A 16 -15.77 -10.89 -10.04
N ALA A 17 -15.79 -11.29 -11.31
CA ALA A 17 -15.61 -10.37 -12.41
C ALA A 17 -16.74 -9.33 -12.31
N ALA A 18 -16.49 -8.26 -11.57
CA ALA A 18 -17.31 -7.07 -11.59
C ALA A 18 -17.04 -6.37 -12.93
N CYS A 19 -17.74 -6.81 -13.98
CA CYS A 19 -17.92 -5.99 -15.17
C CYS A 19 -18.90 -4.85 -14.81
N GLY A 20 -18.43 -3.88 -14.03
CA GLY A 20 -19.05 -2.56 -14.02
C GLY A 20 -18.74 -1.92 -15.37
N ASP A 21 -19.77 -1.44 -16.07
CA ASP A 21 -19.56 -0.64 -17.27
C ASP A 21 -18.73 0.60 -16.88
N PRO A 22 -17.56 0.85 -17.49
CA PRO A 22 -16.79 2.08 -17.23
C PRO A 22 -17.63 3.35 -17.34
N ALA A 23 -18.66 3.34 -18.19
CA ALA A 23 -19.59 4.46 -18.36
C ALA A 23 -20.47 4.75 -17.12
N GLN A 24 -20.62 3.78 -16.21
CA GLN A 24 -21.44 3.93 -15.01
C GLN A 24 -20.67 4.55 -13.83
N VAL A 25 -19.33 4.49 -13.84
CA VAL A 25 -18.48 5.16 -12.84
C VAL A 25 -18.49 6.68 -13.05
N GLU A 26 -18.58 7.11 -14.31
CA GLU A 26 -18.59 8.52 -14.70
C GLU A 26 -19.94 9.21 -14.47
N SER A 27 -21.05 8.47 -14.32
CA SER A 27 -22.39 9.08 -14.19
C SER A 27 -22.63 9.77 -12.84
N ASP A 28 -21.94 9.32 -11.79
CA ASP A 28 -22.19 9.78 -10.41
C ASP A 28 -21.07 10.69 -9.87
N LEU A 29 -19.92 10.75 -10.56
CA LEU A 29 -18.81 11.64 -10.27
C LEU A 29 -18.80 12.80 -11.27
N THR A 30 -19.79 13.68 -11.12
CA THR A 30 -20.11 14.73 -12.11
C THR A 30 -19.18 15.93 -12.09
N GLU A 31 -18.39 16.11 -11.03
CA GLU A 31 -17.43 17.20 -10.92
C GLU A 31 -16.05 16.75 -11.37
N THR A 32 -15.35 17.61 -12.10
CA THR A 32 -14.00 17.34 -12.57
C THR A 32 -13.09 18.55 -12.43
N THR A 33 -11.82 18.30 -12.14
CA THR A 33 -10.76 19.30 -12.25
C THR A 33 -9.46 18.62 -12.69
N THR A 34 -8.53 19.38 -13.27
CA THR A 34 -7.28 18.82 -13.80
C THR A 34 -6.10 19.68 -13.42
N THR A 35 -4.97 19.02 -13.20
CA THR A 35 -3.67 19.65 -12.92
C THR A 35 -2.61 19.11 -13.90
N GLU A 36 -1.33 19.30 -13.58
CA GLU A 36 -0.24 18.73 -14.37
C GLU A 36 -0.28 17.19 -14.32
N HIS A 37 -0.40 16.62 -13.12
CA HIS A 37 -0.24 15.19 -12.89
C HIS A 37 -1.55 14.42 -12.64
N TYR A 38 -2.68 15.11 -12.48
CA TYR A 38 -3.96 14.45 -12.16
C TYR A 38 -5.13 14.93 -13.02
N ALA A 39 -6.05 14.00 -13.28
CA ALA A 39 -7.44 14.25 -13.61
C ALA A 39 -8.30 13.79 -12.43
N PHE A 40 -8.97 14.72 -11.76
CA PHE A 40 -9.82 14.44 -10.62
C PHE A 40 -11.28 14.31 -11.06
N HIS A 41 -11.93 13.27 -10.56
CA HIS A 41 -13.35 12.97 -10.76
C HIS A 41 -13.99 12.81 -9.37
N PHE A 42 -14.98 13.63 -9.03
CA PHE A 42 -15.56 13.63 -7.70
C PHE A 42 -17.06 13.93 -7.69
N ALA A 43 -17.73 13.56 -6.60
CA ALA A 43 -19.17 13.75 -6.47
C ALA A 43 -19.54 15.25 -6.37
N ALA A 44 -20.70 15.62 -6.90
CA ALA A 44 -21.25 16.97 -6.75
C ALA A 44 -21.31 17.40 -5.27
N GLY A 45 -20.81 18.61 -4.98
CA GLY A 45 -20.77 19.18 -3.63
C GLY A 45 -19.68 18.61 -2.72
N ASP A 46 -18.80 17.74 -3.26
CA ASP A 46 -17.61 17.25 -2.58
C ASP A 46 -16.37 18.07 -2.97
N SER A 47 -15.19 17.72 -2.44
CA SER A 47 -13.94 18.42 -2.74
C SER A 47 -12.72 17.51 -2.78
N VAL A 48 -11.70 17.99 -3.48
CA VAL A 48 -10.34 17.44 -3.54
C VAL A 48 -9.35 18.56 -3.22
N ASP A 49 -8.24 18.24 -2.59
CA ASP A 49 -7.16 19.20 -2.33
C ASP A 49 -6.04 19.00 -3.37
N VAL A 50 -6.16 19.75 -4.46
CA VAL A 50 -5.28 19.61 -5.62
C VAL A 50 -3.86 20.10 -5.34
N GLU A 51 -3.69 21.10 -4.47
CA GLU A 51 -2.36 21.66 -4.15
C GLU A 51 -1.56 20.67 -3.30
N TRP A 52 -2.21 20.09 -2.30
CA TRP A 52 -1.60 19.05 -1.48
C TRP A 52 -1.23 17.83 -2.33
N GLN A 53 -2.16 17.35 -3.17
CA GLN A 53 -1.95 16.16 -3.97
C GLN A 53 -0.82 16.33 -5.00
N GLU A 54 -0.71 17.51 -5.63
CA GLU A 54 0.39 17.84 -6.54
C GLU A 54 1.74 17.92 -5.81
N ALA A 55 1.79 18.53 -4.62
CA ALA A 55 3.00 18.55 -3.81
C ALA A 55 3.43 17.13 -3.39
N PHE A 56 2.46 16.29 -3.01
CA PHE A 56 2.72 14.89 -2.72
C PHE A 56 3.26 14.12 -3.94
N HIS A 57 2.63 14.28 -5.11
CA HIS A 57 3.08 13.65 -6.34
C HIS A 57 4.52 14.04 -6.69
N ALA A 58 4.83 15.35 -6.68
CA ALA A 58 6.17 15.83 -6.95
C ALA A 58 7.21 15.23 -6.00
N TRP A 59 6.90 15.16 -4.70
CA TRP A 59 7.78 14.56 -3.71
C TRP A 59 7.95 13.05 -3.93
N VAL A 60 6.86 12.29 -4.06
CA VAL A 60 6.93 10.83 -4.15
C VAL A 60 7.53 10.38 -5.48
N SER A 61 7.30 11.10 -6.59
CA SER A 61 7.97 10.84 -7.86
C SER A 61 9.47 11.06 -7.76
N ALA A 62 9.92 12.08 -7.03
CA ALA A 62 11.34 12.31 -6.78
C ALA A 62 11.94 11.24 -5.87
N GLU A 63 11.29 10.93 -4.74
CA GLU A 63 11.73 9.93 -3.77
C GLU A 63 11.82 8.53 -4.39
N LEU A 64 10.85 8.18 -5.24
CA LEU A 64 10.83 6.91 -5.95
C LEU A 64 11.58 6.96 -7.27
N GLU A 65 12.16 8.08 -7.71
CA GLU A 65 12.79 8.28 -9.03
C GLU A 65 11.88 7.85 -10.22
N ILE A 66 10.58 8.10 -10.13
CA ILE A 66 9.57 7.74 -11.14
C ILE A 66 9.21 8.97 -11.97
N THR A 67 9.02 8.75 -13.27
CA THR A 67 8.44 9.74 -14.18
C THR A 67 7.25 9.12 -14.91
N GLU A 68 6.05 9.59 -14.60
CA GLU A 68 4.82 9.25 -15.32
C GLU A 68 4.39 10.48 -16.13
N PRO A 69 4.56 10.48 -17.47
CA PRO A 69 4.23 11.64 -18.29
C PRO A 69 2.71 11.83 -18.49
N ARG A 70 1.89 10.86 -18.10
CA ARG A 70 0.43 10.93 -18.20
C ARG A 70 -0.16 11.38 -16.87
N ARG A 71 -1.42 11.83 -16.90
CA ARG A 71 -2.17 12.13 -15.68
C ARG A 71 -2.67 10.85 -15.03
N LEU A 72 -2.55 10.76 -13.72
CA LEU A 72 -3.27 9.77 -12.93
C LEU A 72 -4.75 10.17 -12.83
N GLU A 73 -5.65 9.20 -12.84
CA GLU A 73 -7.09 9.40 -12.70
C GLU A 73 -7.49 9.17 -11.23
N TYR A 74 -7.84 10.26 -10.55
CA TYR A 74 -8.20 10.30 -9.13
C TYR A 74 -9.73 10.26 -9.01
N PHE A 75 -10.30 9.15 -8.56
CA PHE A 75 -11.74 9.01 -8.35
C PHE A 75 -12.10 9.16 -6.86
N LYS A 76 -12.67 10.30 -6.49
CA LYS A 76 -13.03 10.64 -5.11
C LYS A 76 -14.52 10.40 -4.85
N TYR A 77 -14.82 9.53 -3.88
CA TYR A 77 -16.15 9.19 -3.44
C TYR A 77 -16.49 9.90 -2.12
N ARG A 78 -17.79 10.10 -1.85
CA ARG A 78 -18.26 10.71 -0.59
C ARG A 78 -17.91 9.87 0.63
N ASP A 79 -18.12 8.57 0.51
CA ASP A 79 -17.91 7.60 1.58
C ASP A 79 -17.77 6.18 0.99
N ARG A 80 -17.57 5.19 1.88
CA ARG A 80 -17.42 3.78 1.51
C ARG A 80 -18.68 3.21 0.85
N ALA A 81 -19.88 3.67 1.23
CA ALA A 81 -21.12 3.18 0.63
C ALA A 81 -21.26 3.67 -0.81
N HIS A 82 -20.88 4.92 -1.07
CA HIS A 82 -20.83 5.49 -2.41
C HIS A 82 -19.81 4.76 -3.30
N LEU A 83 -18.58 4.57 -2.80
CA LEU A 83 -17.54 3.80 -3.50
C LEU A 83 -18.03 2.38 -3.83
N ALA A 84 -18.64 1.70 -2.87
CA ALA A 84 -19.17 0.34 -3.07
C ALA A 84 -20.32 0.29 -4.08
N SER A 85 -21.20 1.30 -4.10
CA SER A 85 -22.32 1.34 -5.04
C SER A 85 -21.89 1.46 -6.50
N ILE A 86 -20.73 2.10 -6.75
CA ILE A 86 -20.19 2.35 -8.08
C ILE A 86 -19.20 1.27 -8.52
N THR A 87 -18.29 0.88 -7.63
CA THR A 87 -17.17 -0.03 -7.95
C THR A 87 -17.42 -1.48 -7.54
N GLY A 88 -18.43 -1.75 -6.71
CA GLY A 88 -18.68 -3.04 -6.09
C GLY A 88 -17.71 -3.41 -4.97
N ARG A 89 -16.77 -2.52 -4.58
CA ARG A 89 -15.76 -2.78 -3.54
C ARG A 89 -16.11 -2.08 -2.22
N SER A 90 -16.05 -2.81 -1.11
CA SER A 90 -16.26 -2.24 0.23
C SER A 90 -14.93 -1.93 0.90
N THR A 91 -14.28 -0.85 0.45
CA THR A 91 -12.97 -0.36 0.94
C THR A 91 -12.97 1.16 1.08
N ASN A 92 -11.92 1.73 1.67
CA ASN A 92 -11.74 3.18 1.68
C ASN A 92 -11.02 3.70 0.44
N GLY A 93 -10.20 2.86 -0.19
CA GLY A 93 -9.52 3.16 -1.43
C GLY A 93 -8.97 1.89 -2.08
N PHE A 94 -8.60 2.01 -3.35
CA PHE A 94 -7.82 1.02 -4.09
C PHE A 94 -7.25 1.63 -5.38
N ALA A 95 -6.02 1.27 -5.73
CA ALA A 95 -5.46 1.43 -7.07
C ALA A 95 -5.89 0.29 -8.00
N GLU A 96 -6.16 0.59 -9.26
CA GLU A 96 -6.41 -0.41 -10.30
C GLU A 96 -5.08 -0.90 -10.90
N PRO A 97 -4.70 -2.18 -10.72
CA PRO A 97 -3.37 -2.65 -11.13
C PRO A 97 -3.06 -2.44 -12.60
N GLY A 98 -1.92 -1.81 -12.89
CA GLY A 98 -1.43 -1.58 -14.25
C GLY A 98 -2.17 -0.47 -15.01
N THR A 99 -3.00 0.32 -14.35
CA THR A 99 -3.71 1.46 -14.93
C THR A 99 -3.28 2.78 -14.28
N LEU A 100 -3.74 3.90 -14.82
CA LEU A 100 -3.53 5.23 -14.25
C LEU A 100 -4.52 5.55 -13.12
N ARG A 101 -5.42 4.62 -12.77
CA ARG A 101 -6.60 4.89 -11.95
C ARG A 101 -6.41 4.47 -10.51
N PHE A 102 -6.93 5.30 -9.60
CA PHE A 102 -7.20 4.90 -8.24
C PHE A 102 -8.43 5.57 -7.67
N HIS A 103 -8.98 4.94 -6.66
CA HIS A 103 -10.28 5.21 -6.08
C HIS A 103 -10.12 5.47 -4.60
N THR A 104 -10.80 6.48 -4.06
CA THR A 104 -10.63 6.87 -2.66
C THR A 104 -11.82 7.63 -2.11
N ILE A 105 -12.01 7.60 -0.80
CA ILE A 105 -13.02 8.43 -0.12
C ILE A 105 -12.46 9.77 0.39
N TRP A 106 -11.13 9.95 0.32
CA TRP A 106 -10.44 11.09 0.92
C TRP A 106 -10.19 12.21 -0.09
N PRO A 107 -10.18 13.49 0.36
CA PRO A 107 -9.86 14.63 -0.50
C PRO A 107 -8.36 14.70 -0.89
N ILE A 108 -7.52 13.96 -0.16
CA ILE A 108 -6.11 13.71 -0.42
C ILE A 108 -5.85 12.21 -0.27
N ASP A 109 -4.98 11.63 -1.10
CA ASP A 109 -4.62 10.22 -0.99
C ASP A 109 -3.17 9.98 -1.41
N ASN A 110 -2.32 9.80 -0.40
CA ASN A 110 -0.94 9.38 -0.59
C ASN A 110 -0.78 7.86 -0.72
N HIS A 111 -1.70 7.07 -0.16
CA HIS A 111 -1.58 5.61 -0.09
C HIS A 111 -1.81 4.99 -1.46
N GLU A 112 -2.97 5.28 -2.07
CA GLU A 112 -3.32 4.73 -3.36
C GLU A 112 -2.52 5.38 -4.50
N GLY A 113 -2.13 6.65 -4.35
CA GLY A 113 -1.22 7.31 -5.29
C GLY A 113 0.14 6.62 -5.38
N VAL A 114 0.71 6.18 -4.25
CA VAL A 114 1.95 5.37 -4.24
C VAL A 114 1.71 4.03 -4.93
N HIS A 115 0.61 3.35 -4.63
CA HIS A 115 0.27 2.08 -5.29
C HIS A 115 0.23 2.24 -6.80
N THR A 116 -0.49 3.24 -7.32
CA THR A 116 -0.58 3.48 -8.78
C THR A 116 0.80 3.65 -9.41
N LEU A 117 1.66 4.51 -8.85
CA LEU A 117 3.02 4.74 -9.39
C LEU A 117 3.89 3.48 -9.32
N VAL A 118 3.87 2.77 -8.19
CA VAL A 118 4.67 1.55 -8.00
C VAL A 118 4.23 0.45 -8.95
N LEU A 119 2.92 0.23 -9.10
CA LEU A 119 2.36 -0.80 -9.97
C LEU A 119 2.63 -0.55 -11.46
N LEU A 120 2.64 0.72 -11.87
CA LEU A 120 2.95 1.11 -13.25
C LEU A 120 4.44 0.95 -13.60
N HIS A 121 5.34 1.24 -12.65
CA HIS A 121 6.75 1.44 -12.98
C HIS A 121 7.72 0.43 -12.37
N LEU A 122 7.41 -0.15 -11.20
CA LEU A 122 8.37 -0.95 -10.43
C LEU A 122 7.99 -2.43 -10.37
N GLY A 123 6.70 -2.72 -10.22
CA GLY A 123 6.17 -4.08 -10.12
C GLY A 123 5.05 -4.20 -9.09
N HIS A 124 4.54 -5.42 -8.93
CA HIS A 124 3.41 -5.69 -8.04
C HIS A 124 3.81 -6.76 -7.02
N PRO A 125 4.66 -6.47 -6.01
CA PRO A 125 5.13 -7.49 -5.08
C PRO A 125 4.01 -7.94 -4.11
N PRO A 126 4.23 -9.00 -3.30
CA PRO A 126 3.30 -9.39 -2.24
C PRO A 126 3.05 -8.28 -1.21
N ALA A 127 1.92 -8.38 -0.49
CA ALA A 127 1.37 -7.35 0.38
C ALA A 127 2.36 -6.76 1.41
N LEU A 128 3.29 -7.56 1.96
CA LEU A 128 4.32 -7.04 2.87
C LEU A 128 5.12 -5.87 2.26
N PHE A 129 5.45 -5.94 0.97
CA PHE A 129 6.19 -4.89 0.29
C PHE A 129 5.27 -3.92 -0.45
N ASN A 130 4.14 -4.40 -0.98
CA ASN A 130 3.18 -3.57 -1.69
C ASN A 130 2.49 -2.58 -0.74
N GLU A 131 1.86 -3.04 0.35
CA GLU A 131 1.32 -2.12 1.37
C GLU A 131 2.45 -1.41 2.12
N GLY A 132 3.59 -2.08 2.30
CA GLY A 132 4.76 -1.50 2.95
C GLY A 132 5.28 -0.25 2.24
N VAL A 133 5.38 -0.25 0.91
CA VAL A 133 5.83 0.96 0.18
C VAL A 133 4.81 2.08 0.27
N ALA A 134 3.51 1.80 0.18
CA ALA A 134 2.48 2.81 0.35
C ALA A 134 2.59 3.47 1.73
N VAL A 135 2.62 2.67 2.79
CA VAL A 135 2.70 3.17 4.19
C VAL A 135 4.03 3.87 4.48
N ALA A 136 5.16 3.39 3.93
CA ALA A 136 6.47 4.03 4.09
C ALA A 136 6.53 5.46 3.50
N HIS A 137 5.61 5.79 2.59
CA HIS A 137 5.50 7.09 1.94
C HIS A 137 4.25 7.87 2.37
N GLN A 138 3.50 7.42 3.38
CA GLN A 138 2.37 8.18 3.94
C GLN A 138 2.85 9.36 4.80
N THR A 139 3.32 10.39 4.11
CA THR A 139 3.89 11.63 4.66
C THR A 139 3.06 12.84 4.22
N ASP A 140 3.40 14.03 4.74
CA ASP A 140 2.82 15.32 4.36
C ASP A 140 3.91 16.30 3.87
N PRO A 141 4.40 16.12 2.63
CA PRO A 141 5.43 16.99 2.07
C PRO A 141 4.94 18.43 1.83
N PHE A 142 3.62 18.65 1.70
CA PHE A 142 3.06 20.00 1.58
C PHE A 142 3.32 20.83 2.84
N ALA A 143 3.21 20.21 4.02
CA ALA A 143 3.57 20.83 5.30
C ALA A 143 5.08 20.72 5.64
N GLY A 144 5.89 20.08 4.78
CA GLY A 144 7.29 19.77 5.06
C GLY A 144 7.49 18.67 6.12
N ASP A 145 6.47 17.88 6.40
CA ASP A 145 6.51 16.78 7.36
C ASP A 145 6.70 15.44 6.63
N LEU A 146 7.95 14.97 6.61
CA LEU A 146 8.34 13.74 5.92
C LEU A 146 8.29 12.50 6.82
N VAL A 147 7.70 12.60 8.01
CA VAL A 147 7.55 11.45 8.92
C VAL A 147 6.34 10.62 8.48
N ALA A 148 6.60 9.36 8.12
CA ALA A 148 5.55 8.45 7.69
C ALA A 148 4.66 8.03 8.87
N ARG A 149 3.35 8.15 8.71
CA ARG A 149 2.38 7.91 9.79
C ARG A 149 1.24 6.99 9.38
N TRP A 150 0.83 6.14 10.31
CA TRP A 150 -0.40 5.37 10.23
C TRP A 150 -1.37 5.81 11.32
N SER A 151 -2.57 6.23 10.94
CA SER A 151 -3.57 6.78 11.89
C SER A 151 -3.00 7.90 12.79
N GLY A 152 -2.17 8.77 12.20
CA GLY A 152 -1.55 9.92 12.89
C GLY A 152 -0.37 9.60 13.81
N GLN A 153 0.08 8.35 13.87
CA GLN A 153 1.24 7.93 14.67
C GLN A 153 2.40 7.49 13.78
N ASP A 154 3.62 7.78 14.20
CA ASP A 154 4.85 7.34 13.53
C ASP A 154 4.87 5.81 13.39
N ILE A 155 5.18 5.33 12.18
CA ILE A 155 5.11 3.89 11.85
C ILE A 155 6.20 3.07 12.56
N HIS A 156 7.36 3.65 12.82
CA HIS A 156 8.43 2.99 13.58
C HIS A 156 8.06 2.88 15.06
N ASP A 157 7.45 3.92 15.64
CA ASP A 157 6.95 3.89 17.02
C ASP A 157 5.81 2.86 17.20
N LEU A 158 4.90 2.78 16.23
CA LEU A 158 3.86 1.74 16.21
C LEU A 158 4.49 0.34 16.13
N ALA A 159 5.39 0.12 15.17
CA ALA A 159 6.06 -1.18 15.02
C ALA A 159 6.84 -1.56 16.28
N ARG A 160 7.57 -0.63 16.89
CA ARG A 160 8.27 -0.84 18.18
C ARG A 160 7.31 -1.24 19.29
N THR A 161 6.16 -0.56 19.38
CA THR A 161 5.11 -0.90 20.35
C THR A 161 4.58 -2.31 20.12
N PHE A 162 4.30 -2.69 18.88
CA PHE A 162 3.84 -4.04 18.54
C PHE A 162 4.90 -5.10 18.80
N LEU A 163 6.18 -4.79 18.55
CA LEU A 163 7.29 -5.69 18.84
C LEU A 163 7.38 -5.97 20.35
N ARG A 164 7.39 -4.93 21.18
CA ARG A 164 7.41 -5.05 22.66
C ARG A 164 6.21 -5.80 23.21
N GLN A 165 5.04 -5.63 22.58
CA GLN A 165 3.81 -6.34 22.92
C GLN A 165 3.72 -7.76 22.32
N ARG A 166 4.72 -8.20 21.54
CA ARG A 166 4.72 -9.49 20.80
C ARG A 166 3.49 -9.66 19.89
N ARG A 167 3.08 -8.56 19.25
CA ARG A 167 1.91 -8.49 18.35
C ARG A 167 2.28 -8.53 16.87
N ILE A 168 3.55 -8.33 16.51
CA ILE A 168 4.00 -8.50 15.13
C ILE A 168 3.88 -9.98 14.74
N PRO A 169 3.12 -10.33 13.69
CA PRO A 169 3.06 -11.70 13.20
C PRO A 169 4.44 -12.20 12.78
N ALA A 170 4.66 -13.52 12.84
CA ALA A 170 5.88 -14.10 12.29
C ALA A 170 6.02 -13.76 10.81
N LEU A 171 7.25 -13.50 10.35
CA LEU A 171 7.52 -13.14 8.94
C LEU A 171 6.85 -14.12 7.96
N THR A 172 6.88 -15.42 8.25
CA THR A 172 6.27 -16.45 7.39
C THR A 172 4.77 -16.26 7.15
N ALA A 173 4.05 -15.63 8.08
CA ALA A 173 2.64 -15.32 7.96
C ALA A 173 2.36 -14.02 7.17
N LEU A 174 3.40 -13.27 6.80
CA LEU A 174 3.31 -12.01 6.08
C LEU A 174 3.81 -12.10 4.63
N LEU A 175 4.49 -13.19 4.25
CA LEU A 175 5.13 -13.31 2.93
C LEU A 175 4.18 -13.60 1.76
N ARG A 176 2.96 -14.05 2.06
CA ARG A 176 1.93 -14.28 1.06
C ARG A 176 0.79 -13.32 1.30
N SER A 177 0.31 -12.66 0.24
CA SER A 177 -0.73 -11.64 0.34
C SER A 177 -1.99 -12.13 1.06
N PRO A 178 -2.57 -13.33 0.75
CA PRO A 178 -3.73 -13.81 1.50
C PRO A 178 -3.49 -14.00 3.00
N ASP A 179 -2.29 -14.43 3.38
CA ASP A 179 -1.93 -14.66 4.79
C ASP A 179 -1.75 -13.29 5.50
N PHE A 180 -1.12 -12.32 4.83
CA PHE A 180 -0.99 -10.94 5.30
C PHE A 180 -2.35 -10.30 5.63
N PHE A 181 -3.32 -10.39 4.72
CA PHE A 181 -4.67 -9.83 4.93
C PHE A 181 -5.53 -10.62 5.92
N SER A 182 -5.07 -11.80 6.38
CA SER A 182 -5.75 -12.53 7.45
C SER A 182 -5.48 -11.95 8.86
N HIS A 183 -4.54 -11.01 8.95
CA HIS A 183 -4.18 -10.29 10.17
C HIS A 183 -4.78 -8.88 10.21
N SER A 184 -4.77 -8.26 11.39
CA SER A 184 -5.27 -6.89 11.55
C SER A 184 -4.40 -5.89 10.77
N ASP A 185 -5.03 -5.13 9.89
CA ASP A 185 -4.46 -4.01 9.14
C ASP A 185 -3.77 -2.98 10.06
N ALA A 186 -4.39 -2.64 11.20
CA ALA A 186 -3.85 -1.77 12.23
C ALA A 186 -2.50 -2.24 12.83
N ILE A 187 -2.11 -3.49 12.58
CA ILE A 187 -0.80 -4.04 12.93
C ILE A 187 0.05 -4.22 11.68
N THR A 188 -0.46 -4.92 10.65
CA THR A 188 0.36 -5.34 9.51
C THR A 188 0.80 -4.17 8.62
N TYR A 189 -0.03 -3.15 8.44
CA TYR A 189 0.29 -1.99 7.59
C TYR A 189 1.43 -1.15 8.18
N PRO A 190 1.35 -0.65 9.43
CA PRO A 190 2.49 0.07 10.04
C PRO A 190 3.72 -0.82 10.23
N THR A 191 3.57 -2.13 10.46
CA THR A 191 4.70 -3.07 10.51
C THR A 191 5.41 -3.14 9.15
N ALA A 192 4.65 -3.33 8.07
CA ALA A 192 5.15 -3.38 6.71
C ALA A 192 5.80 -2.06 6.29
N GLY A 193 5.13 -0.94 6.56
CA GLY A 193 5.65 0.40 6.30
C GLY A 193 6.95 0.65 7.02
N SER A 194 7.02 0.33 8.32
CA SER A 194 8.24 0.49 9.11
C SER A 194 9.39 -0.35 8.57
N PHE A 195 9.14 -1.60 8.17
CA PHE A 195 10.16 -2.46 7.58
C PHE A 195 10.64 -1.95 6.22
N VAL A 196 9.72 -1.58 5.32
CA VAL A 196 10.08 -1.04 4.00
C VAL A 196 10.81 0.29 4.11
N ARG A 197 10.36 1.19 5.00
CA ARG A 197 11.04 2.45 5.25
C ARG A 197 12.48 2.22 5.73
N TRP A 198 12.68 1.30 6.67
CA TRP A 198 14.02 0.93 7.13
C TRP A 198 14.90 0.34 5.99
N LEU A 199 14.32 -0.46 5.09
CA LEU A 199 15.06 -0.97 3.93
C LEU A 199 15.50 0.16 2.99
N LEU A 200 14.59 1.11 2.70
CA LEU A 200 14.87 2.26 1.85
C LEU A 200 15.97 3.14 2.45
N ASP A 201 15.85 3.50 3.73
CA ASP A 201 16.82 4.35 4.41
C ASP A 201 18.21 3.70 4.52
N ARG A 202 18.27 2.36 4.68
CA ARG A 202 19.53 1.64 4.92
C ARG A 202 20.23 1.15 3.65
N TYR A 203 19.48 0.74 2.64
CA TYR A 203 20.01 0.09 1.43
C TYR A 203 19.70 0.88 0.15
N GLY A 204 18.87 1.91 0.24
CA GLY A 204 18.51 2.77 -0.88
C GLY A 204 17.47 2.17 -1.81
N LEU A 205 16.92 3.05 -2.65
CA LEU A 205 15.89 2.73 -3.63
C LEU A 205 16.34 1.68 -4.66
N GLY A 206 17.62 1.64 -5.04
CA GLY A 206 18.13 0.71 -6.06
C GLY A 206 17.90 -0.76 -5.70
N ALA A 207 18.21 -1.15 -4.46
CA ALA A 207 17.95 -2.50 -3.97
C ALA A 207 16.44 -2.77 -3.88
N PHE A 208 15.66 -1.79 -3.43
CA PHE A 208 14.21 -1.93 -3.37
C PHE A 208 13.61 -2.14 -4.77
N ARG A 209 13.96 -1.32 -5.77
CA ARG A 209 13.54 -1.51 -7.16
C ARG A 209 13.91 -2.89 -7.71
N ALA A 210 15.11 -3.39 -7.41
CA ALA A 210 15.52 -4.73 -7.83
C ALA A 210 14.66 -5.84 -7.20
N LEU A 211 14.18 -5.66 -5.97
CA LEU A 211 13.23 -6.57 -5.33
C LEU A 211 11.87 -6.56 -6.05
N LEU A 212 11.33 -5.38 -6.39
CA LEU A 212 10.02 -5.27 -7.05
C LEU A 212 10.04 -5.71 -8.52
N ALA A 213 11.20 -5.61 -9.19
CA ALA A 213 11.32 -5.83 -10.62
C ALA A 213 10.76 -7.20 -11.06
N GLY A 214 9.61 -7.18 -11.74
CA GLY A 214 8.92 -8.38 -12.22
C GLY A 214 8.29 -9.24 -11.11
N ALA A 215 8.15 -8.72 -9.89
CA ALA A 215 7.42 -9.37 -8.81
C ALA A 215 5.91 -9.37 -9.07
N SER A 216 5.24 -10.42 -8.60
CA SER A 216 3.78 -10.59 -8.67
C SER A 216 3.17 -10.64 -7.27
N PHE A 217 1.92 -10.16 -7.16
CA PHE A 217 1.20 -10.06 -5.88
C PHE A 217 0.97 -11.44 -5.26
N ASP A 218 0.89 -12.44 -6.13
CA ASP A 218 0.70 -13.85 -5.79
C ASP A 218 2.01 -14.64 -5.75
N ASP A 219 3.18 -13.97 -5.79
CA ASP A 219 4.47 -14.66 -5.70
C ASP A 219 4.52 -15.55 -4.44
N PRO A 220 4.92 -16.83 -4.58
CA PRO A 220 5.13 -17.69 -3.43
C PRO A 220 6.20 -17.11 -2.50
N ALA A 221 6.09 -17.41 -1.20
CA ALA A 221 7.05 -16.94 -0.19
C ALA A 221 8.51 -17.26 -0.55
N GLU A 222 8.76 -18.41 -1.19
CA GLU A 222 10.11 -18.79 -1.63
C GLU A 222 10.65 -17.90 -2.75
N THR A 223 9.81 -17.57 -3.74
CA THR A 223 10.15 -16.61 -4.80
C THR A 223 10.50 -15.25 -4.20
N THR A 224 9.68 -14.77 -3.24
CA THR A 224 9.92 -13.51 -2.54
C THR A 224 11.25 -13.49 -1.81
N ARG A 225 11.61 -14.58 -1.11
CA ARG A 225 12.92 -14.72 -0.44
C ARG A 225 14.07 -14.68 -1.43
N GLN A 226 13.96 -15.41 -2.54
CA GLN A 226 15.02 -15.47 -3.55
C GLN A 226 15.24 -14.10 -4.21
N ARG A 227 14.17 -13.38 -4.53
CA ARG A 227 14.24 -12.00 -5.02
C ARG A 227 14.90 -11.07 -4.00
N PHE A 228 14.48 -11.16 -2.74
CA PHE A 228 15.07 -10.37 -1.67
C PHE A 228 16.57 -10.64 -1.52
N GLN A 229 16.97 -11.90 -1.43
CA GLN A 229 18.37 -12.31 -1.34
C GLN A 229 19.20 -11.79 -2.52
N THR A 230 18.63 -11.81 -3.72
CA THR A 230 19.28 -11.29 -4.93
C THR A 230 19.45 -9.78 -4.87
N ALA A 231 18.41 -9.06 -4.42
CA ALA A 231 18.40 -7.60 -4.37
C ALA A 231 19.26 -7.01 -3.25
N TYR A 232 19.28 -7.64 -2.07
CA TYR A 232 19.93 -7.12 -0.86
C TYR A 232 21.23 -7.86 -0.50
N GLY A 233 21.53 -8.98 -1.16
CA GLY A 233 22.70 -9.79 -0.84
C GLY A 233 22.62 -10.50 0.52
N MET A 234 21.44 -10.53 1.17
CA MET A 234 21.23 -11.21 2.45
C MET A 234 19.84 -11.87 2.54
N PRO A 235 19.66 -12.87 3.42
CA PRO A 235 18.36 -13.50 3.62
C PRO A 235 17.33 -12.52 4.14
N LEU A 236 16.06 -12.69 3.73
CA LEU A 236 14.96 -11.86 4.20
C LEU A 236 14.75 -11.98 5.72
N GLU A 237 14.94 -13.19 6.27
CA GLU A 237 14.90 -13.46 7.70
C GLU A 237 15.96 -12.67 8.49
N ASP A 238 17.16 -12.52 7.92
CA ASP A 238 18.25 -11.77 8.56
C ASP A 238 17.94 -10.27 8.55
N ALA A 239 17.43 -9.74 7.44
CA ALA A 239 17.00 -8.35 7.33
C ALA A 239 15.82 -8.04 8.27
N TRP A 240 14.84 -8.94 8.35
CA TRP A 240 13.70 -8.82 9.27
C TRP A 240 14.15 -8.79 10.73
N THR A 241 15.06 -9.69 11.10
CA THR A 241 15.64 -9.74 12.45
C THR A 241 16.44 -8.48 12.76
N ALA A 242 17.26 -8.01 11.82
CA ALA A 242 18.05 -6.79 11.97
C ALA A 242 17.18 -5.55 12.16
N TRP A 243 16.07 -5.44 11.43
CA TRP A 243 15.08 -4.38 11.62
C TRP A 243 14.43 -4.44 13.01
N GLN A 244 14.04 -5.63 13.48
CA GLN A 244 13.48 -5.78 14.83
C GLN A 244 14.48 -5.36 15.91
N SER A 245 15.76 -5.75 15.80
CA SER A 245 16.80 -5.29 16.72
C SER A 245 17.04 -3.79 16.65
N TRP A 246 16.96 -3.19 15.45
CA TRP A 246 17.06 -1.74 15.29
C TRP A 246 15.92 -1.01 16.02
N LEU A 247 14.68 -1.50 15.93
CA LEU A 247 13.54 -0.93 16.67
C LEU A 247 13.73 -0.96 18.20
N GLU A 248 14.41 -1.99 18.72
CA GLU A 248 14.71 -2.11 20.15
C GLU A 248 15.79 -1.13 20.62
N MET A 249 16.81 -0.88 19.80
CA MET A 249 17.95 -0.01 20.16
C MET A 249 17.60 1.48 20.15
N GLU A 250 16.86 1.98 19.15
CA GLU A 250 16.55 3.42 19.02
C GLU A 250 15.47 3.93 20.00
N GLY A 251 14.99 3.08 20.90
CA GLY A 251 14.03 3.46 21.95
C GLY A 251 14.60 3.37 23.38
N SER A 252 15.93 3.42 23.52
CA SER A 252 16.68 3.40 24.79
C SER A 252 17.25 4.78 25.13
#